data_AF-A0A6N7IN17-F1
#
_entry.id   AF-A0A6N7IN17-F1
#
_cell.length_a   1.000
_cell.length_b   1.000
_cell.length_c   1.000
_cell.angle_alpha   90.00
_cell.angle_beta   90.00
_cell.angle_gamma   90.00
#
_symmetry.space_group_name_H-M   'P 1'
#
loop_
_entity.id
_entity.type
_entity.pdbx_description
1 polymer ?
#
loop_
_entity_poly.entity_id
_entity_poly.type
_entity_poly.pdbx_seq_one_letter_code
_entity_poly.pdbx_strand_id
1 'polypeptide(L)'
;MMDEILQHLSEEDRARVKKFAAGVTVVIALLSVLIFWIGVDFLRESVYKHYFNPSRHVIVEQDPDTMEIYAWKDALGNVYNANDPDVKHFPYGVMVLILLILGGAVQSYNLLVEHYAVMLVVRSRVLQAESPRGRLLQTPSLE
;
A
#
# COMPACT_ATOMS: atom_id res chain seq x y z
N MET A 1 6.88 -18.55 10.27
CA MET A 1 6.64 -18.80 8.83
C MET A 1 7.69 -18.17 7.93
N MET A 2 7.75 -16.85 7.75
CA MET A 2 8.79 -16.23 6.88
C MET A 2 10.22 -16.58 7.32
N ASP A 3 10.53 -16.48 8.63
CA ASP A 3 11.86 -16.80 9.15
C ASP A 3 12.25 -18.28 8.93
N GLU A 4 11.28 -19.19 8.98
CA GLU A 4 11.51 -20.62 8.71
C GLU A 4 11.82 -20.85 7.23
N ILE A 5 11.13 -20.16 6.31
CA ILE A 5 11.41 -20.25 4.87
C ILE A 5 12.80 -19.68 4.56
N LEU A 6 13.15 -18.55 5.18
CA LEU A 6 14.47 -17.91 5.02
C LEU A 6 15.61 -18.82 5.51
N GLN A 7 15.40 -19.59 6.57
CA GLN A 7 16.40 -20.56 7.05
C GLN A 7 16.77 -21.63 6.02
N HIS A 8 15.83 -22.00 5.14
CA HIS A 8 16.03 -23.01 4.11
C HIS A 8 16.61 -22.45 2.80
N LEU A 9 16.79 -21.13 2.69
CA LEU A 9 17.34 -20.47 1.51
C LEU A 9 18.86 -20.35 1.59
N SER A 10 19.53 -20.60 0.46
CA SER A 10 20.95 -20.34 0.26
C SER A 10 21.27 -18.86 0.43
N GLU A 11 22.53 -18.50 0.70
CA GLU A 11 22.92 -17.08 0.82
C GLU A 11 22.64 -16.28 -0.46
N GLU A 12 22.82 -16.90 -1.63
CA GLU A 12 22.51 -16.28 -2.93
C GLU A 12 21.01 -16.00 -3.08
N ASP A 13 20.15 -16.94 -2.71
CA ASP A 13 18.70 -16.76 -2.82
C ASP A 13 18.18 -15.76 -1.79
N ARG A 14 18.79 -15.68 -0.59
CA ARG A 14 18.49 -14.62 0.39
C ARG A 14 18.80 -13.24 -0.17
N ALA A 15 19.92 -13.07 -0.89
CA ALA A 15 20.25 -11.80 -1.53
C ALA A 15 19.24 -11.44 -2.64
N ARG A 16 18.73 -12.43 -3.39
CA ARG A 16 17.67 -12.22 -4.39
C ARG A 16 16.35 -11.80 -3.74
N VAL A 17 15.95 -12.44 -2.64
CA VAL A 17 14.75 -12.05 -1.87
C VAL A 17 14.89 -10.61 -1.37
N LYS A 18 16.06 -10.22 -0.84
CA LYS A 18 16.29 -8.83 -0.40
C LYS A 18 16.13 -7.81 -1.53
N LYS A 19 16.69 -8.08 -2.70
CA LYS A 19 16.54 -7.20 -3.88
C LYS A 19 15.10 -7.11 -4.34
N PHE A 20 14.40 -8.25 -4.39
CA PHE A 20 12.98 -8.29 -4.73
C PHE A 20 12.13 -7.50 -3.73
N ALA A 21 12.35 -7.73 -2.43
CA ALA A 21 11.68 -7.01 -1.36
C ALA A 21 11.86 -5.49 -1.47
N ALA A 22 13.08 -5.01 -1.71
CA ALA A 22 13.33 -3.59 -1.94
C ALA A 22 12.55 -3.04 -3.14
N GLY A 23 12.50 -3.78 -4.26
CA GLY A 23 11.72 -3.40 -5.43
C GLY A 23 10.22 -3.34 -5.14
N VAL A 24 9.68 -4.35 -4.45
CA VAL A 24 8.26 -4.39 -4.05
C VAL A 24 7.93 -3.22 -3.12
N THR A 25 8.80 -2.89 -2.16
CA THR A 25 8.61 -1.72 -1.27
C THR A 25 8.48 -0.43 -2.06
N VAL A 26 9.34 -0.21 -3.06
CA VAL A 26 9.27 1.00 -3.92
C VAL A 26 7.95 1.04 -4.69
N VAL A 27 7.54 -0.08 -5.30
CA VAL A 27 6.29 -0.16 -6.06
C VAL A 27 5.08 0.10 -5.15
N ILE A 28 5.01 -0.56 -3.99
CA ILE A 28 3.92 -0.37 -3.03
C ILE A 28 3.87 1.07 -2.53
N ALA A 29 5.02 1.69 -2.25
CA ALA A 29 5.07 3.09 -1.82
C ALA A 29 4.50 4.04 -2.89
N LEU A 30 4.91 3.88 -4.15
CA LEU A 30 4.40 4.69 -5.27
C LEU A 30 2.89 4.50 -5.46
N LEU A 31 2.41 3.25 -5.44
CA LEU A 31 0.98 2.95 -5.53
C LEU A 31 0.20 3.52 -4.33
N SER A 32 0.77 3.47 -3.13
CA SER A 32 0.14 4.01 -1.91
C SER A 32 -0.04 5.53 -1.99
N VAL A 33 0.96 6.25 -2.51
CA VAL A 33 0.85 7.71 -2.74
C VAL A 33 -0.25 8.01 -3.77
N LEU A 34 -0.30 7.26 -4.86
CA LEU A 34 -1.33 7.43 -5.89
C LEU A 34 -2.74 7.16 -5.35
N ILE A 35 -2.92 6.04 -4.63
CA ILE A 35 -4.20 5.68 -4.00
C ILE A 35 -4.60 6.72 -2.95
N PHE A 36 -3.66 7.22 -2.16
CA PHE A 36 -3.92 8.28 -1.20
C PHE A 36 -4.43 9.54 -1.88
N TRP A 37 -3.76 10.00 -2.95
CA TRP A 37 -4.19 11.18 -3.69
C TRP A 37 -5.62 11.03 -4.23
N ILE A 38 -5.87 9.93 -4.95
CA ILE A 38 -7.19 9.64 -5.54
C ILE A 38 -8.24 9.50 -4.44
N GLY A 39 -7.90 8.84 -3.33
CA GLY A 39 -8.80 8.63 -2.20
C GLY A 39 -9.16 9.95 -1.50
N VAL A 40 -8.22 10.87 -1.30
CA VAL A 40 -8.50 12.20 -0.72
C VAL A 40 -9.40 13.02 -1.65
N ASP A 41 -9.10 13.02 -2.96
CA ASP A 41 -9.95 13.70 -3.93
C ASP A 41 -11.37 13.10 -3.96
N PHE A 42 -11.49 11.77 -3.90
CA PHE A 42 -12.78 11.07 -3.80
C PHE A 42 -13.53 11.41 -2.52
N LEU A 43 -12.86 11.42 -1.37
CA LEU A 43 -13.46 11.80 -0.08
C LEU A 43 -14.01 13.23 -0.13
N ARG A 44 -13.25 14.18 -0.68
CA ARG A 44 -13.70 15.58 -0.82
C ARG A 44 -14.85 15.72 -1.82
N GLU A 45 -14.83 14.96 -2.91
CA GLU A 45 -15.82 15.12 -3.98
C GLU A 45 -17.14 14.41 -3.65
N SER A 46 -17.08 13.19 -3.13
CA SER A 46 -18.22 12.28 -3.03
C SER A 46 -18.76 12.09 -1.62
N VAL A 47 -17.92 12.19 -0.59
CA VAL A 47 -18.28 11.89 0.80
C VAL A 47 -18.52 13.17 1.60
N TYR A 48 -17.50 14.04 1.68
CA TYR A 48 -17.51 15.27 2.46
C TYR A 48 -17.73 16.48 1.55
N LYS A 49 -18.94 16.57 0.99
CA LYS A 49 -19.25 17.51 -0.10
C LYS A 49 -19.12 18.96 0.34
N HIS A 50 -19.36 19.24 1.62
CA HIS A 50 -19.24 20.60 2.15
C HIS A 50 -17.79 21.01 2.38
N TYR A 51 -16.81 20.10 2.35
CA TYR A 51 -15.39 20.48 2.45
C TYR A 51 -14.98 21.41 1.30
N PHE A 52 -14.13 22.39 1.58
CA PHE A 52 -13.75 23.39 0.57
C PHE A 52 -13.16 22.73 -0.69
N ASN A 53 -13.78 23.03 -1.84
CA ASN A 53 -13.30 22.61 -3.15
C ASN A 53 -13.31 23.83 -4.08
N PRO A 54 -12.15 24.29 -4.59
CA PRO A 54 -12.08 25.47 -5.45
C PRO A 54 -12.83 25.34 -6.77
N SER A 55 -13.16 24.12 -7.23
CA SER A 55 -13.97 23.92 -8.43
C SER A 55 -15.48 24.09 -8.20
N ARG A 56 -15.94 24.04 -6.94
CA ARG A 56 -17.38 24.07 -6.58
C ARG A 56 -17.75 25.23 -5.67
N HIS A 57 -16.79 25.76 -4.92
CA HIS A 57 -17.04 26.71 -3.84
C HIS A 57 -16.35 28.05 -4.09
N VAL A 58 -17.03 29.11 -3.67
CA VAL A 58 -16.52 30.48 -3.67
C VAL A 58 -16.20 30.87 -2.23
N ILE A 59 -15.04 31.46 -2.01
CA ILE A 59 -14.61 31.95 -0.70
C ILE A 59 -15.50 33.13 -0.29
N VAL A 60 -16.04 33.08 0.92
CA VAL A 60 -16.91 34.13 1.49
C VAL A 60 -16.15 34.93 2.55
N GLU A 61 -15.38 34.24 3.38
CA GLU A 61 -14.62 34.82 4.47
C GLU A 61 -13.22 34.22 4.48
N GLN A 62 -12.23 35.10 4.43
CA GLN A 62 -10.82 34.76 4.43
C GLN A 62 -10.06 35.79 5.26
N ASP A 63 -9.11 35.32 6.05
CA ASP A 63 -8.17 36.19 6.74
C ASP A 63 -7.29 36.93 5.71
N PRO A 64 -7.22 38.27 5.75
CA PRO A 64 -6.49 39.06 4.76
C PRO A 64 -4.96 38.94 4.87
N ASP A 65 -4.45 38.53 6.03
CA ASP A 65 -3.01 38.45 6.31
C ASP A 65 -2.50 37.00 6.16
N THR A 66 -3.24 36.01 6.66
CA THR A 66 -2.85 34.60 6.64
C THR A 66 -3.40 33.82 5.44
N MET A 67 -4.37 34.41 4.72
CA MET A 67 -5.11 33.75 3.63
C MET A 67 -5.87 32.49 4.09
N GLU A 68 -6.09 32.30 5.39
CA GLU A 68 -6.90 31.20 5.91
C GLU A 68 -8.38 31.39 5.53
N ILE A 69 -8.98 30.34 4.97
CA ILE A 69 -10.38 30.35 4.56
C ILE A 69 -11.25 29.95 5.75
N TYR A 70 -12.12 30.86 6.21
CA TYR A 70 -13.03 30.61 7.33
C TYR A 70 -14.42 30.16 6.87
N ALA A 71 -14.87 30.66 5.72
CA ALA A 71 -16.16 30.27 5.16
C ALA A 71 -16.16 30.28 3.63
N TRP A 72 -16.97 29.39 3.06
CA TRP A 72 -17.16 29.29 1.61
C TRP A 72 -18.61 28.93 1.28
N LYS A 73 -19.01 29.21 0.04
CA LYS A 73 -20.37 29.09 -0.44
C LYS A 73 -20.46 28.19 -1.66
N ASP A 74 -21.51 27.37 -1.74
CA ASP A 74 -21.82 26.57 -2.93
C ASP A 74 -22.64 27.34 -3.98
N ALA A 75 -22.84 26.70 -5.13
CA ALA A 75 -23.65 27.25 -6.22
C ALA A 75 -25.13 27.49 -5.83
N LEU A 76 -25.64 26.84 -4.78
CA LEU A 76 -27.04 26.92 -4.36
C LEU A 76 -27.29 28.05 -3.37
N GLY A 77 -26.26 28.58 -2.73
CA GLY A 77 -26.43 29.64 -1.73
C GLY A 77 -25.89 29.31 -0.35
N ASN A 78 -25.62 28.04 -0.07
CA ASN A 78 -25.34 27.58 1.28
C ASN A 78 -23.90 27.93 1.67
N VAL A 79 -23.74 28.42 2.89
CA VAL A 79 -22.44 28.81 3.45
C VAL A 79 -21.99 27.75 4.45
N TYR A 80 -20.77 27.26 4.27
CA TYR A 80 -20.13 26.26 5.11
C TYR A 80 -18.89 26.87 5.77
N ASN A 81 -18.53 26.32 6.93
CA ASN A 81 -17.38 26.77 7.72
C ASN A 81 -16.79 25.59 8.51
N ALA A 82 -15.78 25.87 9.35
CA ALA A 82 -15.12 24.86 10.18
C ALA A 82 -16.05 24.14 11.19
N ASN A 83 -17.26 24.65 11.45
CA ASN A 83 -18.23 24.00 12.32
C ASN A 83 -19.09 22.96 11.63
N ASP A 84 -19.10 22.93 10.30
CA ASP A 84 -19.86 21.98 9.51
C ASP A 84 -19.40 20.53 9.80
N PRO A 85 -20.33 19.57 9.97
CA PRO A 85 -19.98 18.19 10.24
C PRO A 85 -19.04 17.58 9.19
N ASP A 86 -19.24 17.83 7.90
CA ASP A 86 -18.38 17.25 6.87
C ASP A 86 -16.95 17.77 6.99
N VAL A 87 -16.81 19.06 7.31
CA VAL A 87 -15.50 19.70 7.50
C VAL A 87 -14.80 19.16 8.74
N LYS A 88 -15.53 19.04 9.85
CA LYS A 88 -15.01 18.49 11.11
C LYS A 88 -14.60 17.02 10.97
N HIS A 89 -15.35 16.24 10.19
CA HIS A 89 -15.11 14.81 10.07
C HIS A 89 -14.12 14.42 8.98
N PHE A 90 -13.85 15.31 8.02
CA PHE A 90 -12.92 15.06 6.92
C PHE A 90 -11.53 14.55 7.36
N PRO A 91 -10.86 15.12 8.38
CA PRO A 91 -9.57 14.60 8.85
C PRO A 91 -9.63 13.15 9.33
N TYR A 92 -10.73 12.74 9.98
CA TYR A 92 -10.92 11.35 10.41
C TYR A 92 -11.17 10.42 9.22
N GLY A 93 -11.87 10.89 8.18
CA GLY A 93 -12.01 10.16 6.92
C GLY A 93 -10.65 9.91 6.26
N VAL A 94 -9.79 10.93 6.22
CA VAL A 94 -8.41 10.82 5.72
C VAL A 94 -7.60 9.85 6.59
N MET A 95 -7.74 9.90 7.92
CA MET A 95 -7.07 8.95 8.82
C MET A 95 -7.48 7.49 8.52
N VAL A 96 -8.77 7.23 8.34
CA VAL A 96 -9.25 5.88 7.97
C VAL A 96 -8.68 5.44 6.64
N LEU A 97 -8.62 6.33 5.64
CA LEU A 97 -7.98 6.04 4.35
C LEU A 97 -6.50 5.65 4.51
N ILE A 98 -5.74 6.40 5.31
CA ILE A 98 -4.33 6.09 5.60
C ILE A 98 -4.20 4.71 6.24
N LEU A 99 -5.04 4.39 7.23
CA LEU A 99 -5.02 3.08 7.89
C LEU A 99 -5.32 1.94 6.92
N LEU A 100 -6.29 2.12 6.02
CA LEU A 100 -6.61 1.13 4.98
C LEU A 100 -5.44 0.93 4.01
N ILE A 101 -4.81 2.02 3.57
CA ILE A 101 -3.63 1.95 2.69
C ILE A 101 -2.48 1.25 3.40
N LEU A 102 -2.19 1.60 4.66
CA LEU A 102 -1.11 0.98 5.43
C LEU A 102 -1.36 -0.52 5.64
N GLY A 103 -2.56 -0.89 6.06
CA GLY A 103 -2.95 -2.28 6.25
C GLY A 103 -2.84 -3.08 4.95
N GLY A 104 -3.37 -2.53 3.85
CA GLY A 104 -3.28 -3.15 2.53
C GLY A 104 -1.83 -3.29 2.02
N ALA A 105 -1.01 -2.26 2.24
CA ALA A 105 0.41 -2.26 1.86
C ALA A 105 1.21 -3.33 2.61
N VAL A 106 1.05 -3.41 3.94
CA VAL A 106 1.73 -4.42 4.77
C VAL A 106 1.29 -5.82 4.37
N GLN A 107 -0.02 -6.05 4.20
CA GLN A 107 -0.54 -7.35 3.78
C GLN A 107 -0.01 -7.75 2.41
N SER A 108 -0.03 -6.83 1.44
CA SER A 108 0.45 -7.09 0.08
C SER A 108 1.95 -7.36 0.04
N TYR A 109 2.74 -6.59 0.80
CA TYR A 109 4.19 -6.79 0.92
C TYR A 109 4.51 -8.19 1.47
N ASN A 110 3.87 -8.58 2.58
CA ASN A 110 4.09 -9.88 3.20
C ASN A 110 3.75 -11.01 2.23
N LEU A 111 2.58 -10.95 1.60
CA LEU A 111 2.15 -11.95 0.62
C LEU A 111 3.11 -12.07 -0.57
N LEU A 112 3.54 -10.95 -1.16
CA LEU A 112 4.41 -10.96 -2.33
C LEU A 112 5.79 -11.51 -2.02
N VAL A 113 6.40 -11.06 -0.91
CA VAL A 113 7.75 -11.51 -0.52
C VAL A 113 7.71 -12.97 -0.09
N GLU A 114 6.69 -13.40 0.65
CA GLU A 114 6.55 -14.78 1.09
C GLU A 114 6.36 -15.71 -0.11
N HIS A 115 5.45 -15.35 -1.02
CA HIS A 115 5.20 -16.11 -2.23
C HIS A 115 6.48 -16.25 -3.09
N TYR A 116 7.24 -15.17 -3.24
CA TYR A 116 8.51 -15.20 -3.98
C TYR A 116 9.56 -16.09 -3.29
N ALA A 117 9.67 -16.03 -1.97
CA ALA A 117 10.58 -16.87 -1.21
C ALA A 117 10.22 -18.36 -1.33
N VAL A 118 8.93 -18.71 -1.25
CA VAL A 118 8.44 -20.07 -1.46
C VAL A 118 8.77 -20.57 -2.87
N MET A 119 8.55 -19.76 -3.91
CA MET A 119 8.90 -20.14 -5.28
C MET A 119 10.40 -20.43 -5.44
N LEU A 120 11.28 -19.66 -4.79
CA LEU A 120 12.71 -19.92 -4.82
C LEU A 120 13.08 -21.25 -4.13
N VAL A 121 12.47 -21.57 -2.98
CA VAL A 121 12.69 -22.85 -2.29
C VAL A 121 12.20 -24.03 -3.12
N VAL A 122 11.02 -23.92 -3.75
CA VAL A 122 10.49 -24.98 -4.62
C VAL A 122 11.42 -25.19 -5.82
N ARG A 123 11.84 -24.10 -6.47
CA ARG A 123 12.75 -24.17 -7.62
C ARG A 123 14.09 -24.81 -7.26
N SER A 124 14.68 -24.45 -6.12
CA SER A 124 15.97 -25.01 -5.70
C SER A 124 15.88 -26.51 -5.39
N ARG A 125 14.79 -26.97 -4.76
CA ARG A 125 14.55 -28.40 -4.50
C ARG A 125 14.32 -29.21 -5.78
N VAL A 126 13.55 -28.68 -6.73
CA VAL A 126 13.33 -29.34 -8.03
C VAL A 126 14.65 -29.50 -8.79
N LEU A 127 15.48 -28.44 -8.84
CA LEU A 127 16.79 -28.50 -9.50
C LEU A 127 17.77 -29.49 -8.81
N GLN A 128 17.68 -29.64 -7.49
CA GLN A 128 18.46 -30.65 -6.75
C GLN A 128 17.98 -32.08 -7.03
N ALA A 129 16.67 -32.30 -7.23
CA ALA A 129 16.12 -33.61 -7.57
C ALA A 129 16.48 -34.07 -8.99
N GLU A 130 16.64 -33.15 -9.94
CA GLU A 130 17.04 -33.48 -11.32
C GLU A 130 18.56 -33.70 -11.51
N SER A 131 19.37 -33.33 -10.52
CA SER A 131 20.83 -33.53 -10.52
C SER A 131 21.20 -35.02 -10.68
N PRO A 132 22.12 -35.39 -11.61
CA PRO A 132 22.55 -36.77 -11.84
C PRO A 132 23.09 -37.48 -10.58
N ARG A 133 23.62 -36.72 -9.61
CA ARG A 133 24.11 -37.25 -8.34
C ARG A 133 22.99 -37.79 -7.43
N GLY A 134 21.77 -37.24 -7.52
CA GLY A 134 20.62 -37.76 -6.79
C GLY A 134 20.15 -39.12 -7.32
N ARG A 135 20.27 -39.34 -8.64
CA ARG A 135 19.96 -40.62 -9.30
C ARG A 135 20.92 -41.75 -8.92
N LEU A 136 22.18 -41.43 -8.63
CA LEU A 136 23.20 -42.43 -8.26
C LEU A 136 23.07 -42.95 -6.82
N LEU A 137 22.32 -42.26 -5.94
CA LEU A 137 22.04 -42.72 -4.57
C LEU A 137 20.70 -43.47 -4.45
N GLN A 138 19.93 -43.55 -5.53
CA GLN A 138 18.64 -44.24 -5.58
C GLN A 138 18.67 -45.57 -6.33
N THR A 139 19.83 -46.03 -6.82
CA THR A 139 19.94 -47.41 -7.29
C THR A 139 19.89 -48.34 -6.08
N PRO A 140 18.82 -49.13 -5.87
CA PRO A 140 18.86 -50.19 -4.88
C PRO A 140 19.98 -51.13 -5.29
N SER A 141 20.83 -51.49 -4.34
CA SER A 141 21.75 -52.61 -4.50
C SER A 141 20.91 -53.84 -4.83
N LEU A 142 20.90 -54.23 -6.10
CA LEU A 142 20.34 -55.50 -6.53
C LEU A 142 21.28 -56.58 -5.99
N GLU A 143 20.82 -57.27 -4.94
CA GLU A 143 21.27 -58.64 -4.62
C GLU A 143 20.90 -59.60 -5.76
#